data_AF-X5Y3C2-F1
#
_entry.id   AF-X5Y3C2-F1
#
_cell.length_a   1.000
_cell.length_b   1.000
_cell.length_c   1.000
_cell.angle_alpha   90.00
_cell.angle_beta   90.00
_cell.angle_gamma   90.00
#
_symmetry.space_group_name_H-M   'P 1'
#
loop_
_entity.id
_entity.type
_entity.pdbx_description
1 polymer ?
#
loop_
_entity_poly.entity_id
_entity_poly.type
_entity_poly.pdbx_seq_one_letter_code
_entity_poly.pdbx_strand_id
1 'polypeptide(L)'
;MTNTFSLADLTDMTHSKRRSVQLWAEAGVILADESTERAGTGTHRRFSRDEAIIACLVAGLTRHFHMPIGVLLQVSDGIRREQFQSMIDGAMKNGRPCFLVIRPEEVGIGHFQISIVSGADDKNAFDALTKTLIRARSAALAVLRVNDHLAQLWSK
;
A
#
# COMPACT_ATOMS: atom_id res chain seq x y z
N MET A 1 -5.59 20.21 4.68
CA MET A 1 -4.98 18.91 5.03
C MET A 1 -3.56 18.94 4.55
N THR A 2 -2.59 18.59 5.40
CA THR A 2 -1.17 18.58 5.04
C THR A 2 -0.94 17.55 3.93
N ASN A 3 -0.57 18.00 2.74
CA ASN A 3 -0.35 17.11 1.59
C ASN A 3 0.98 16.34 1.66
N THR A 4 1.75 16.54 2.73
CA THR A 4 3.08 15.96 2.91
C THR A 4 3.28 15.41 4.31
N PHE A 5 4.00 14.30 4.40
CA PHE A 5 4.26 13.52 5.60
C PHE A 5 5.77 13.41 5.83
N SER A 6 6.20 13.42 7.08
CA SER A 6 7.59 13.12 7.45
C SER A 6 7.79 11.62 7.67
N LEU A 7 9.04 11.18 7.78
CA LEU A 7 9.36 9.81 8.19
C LEU A 7 8.75 9.45 9.57
N ALA A 8 8.66 10.42 10.48
CA ALA A 8 8.04 10.21 11.79
C ALA A 8 6.53 9.98 11.63
N ASP A 9 5.86 10.78 10.80
CA ASP A 9 4.44 10.57 10.51
C ASP A 9 4.19 9.18 9.91
N LEU A 10 5.02 8.76 8.95
CA LEU A 10 4.90 7.41 8.37
C LEU A 10 5.15 6.32 9.41
N THR A 11 6.09 6.52 10.33
CA THR A 11 6.37 5.56 11.42
C THR A 11 5.14 5.38 12.31
N ASP A 12 4.51 6.50 12.70
CA ASP A 12 3.31 6.49 13.54
C ASP A 12 2.15 5.80 12.82
N MET A 13 1.83 6.23 11.59
CA MET A 13 0.69 5.74 10.81
C MET A 13 0.79 4.26 10.46
N THR A 14 1.99 3.79 10.12
CA THR A 14 2.20 2.39 9.74
C THR A 14 2.35 1.46 10.94
N HIS A 15 2.54 2.01 12.15
CA HIS A 15 2.96 1.27 13.34
C HIS A 15 4.20 0.40 13.10
N SER A 16 5.09 0.85 12.21
CA SER A 16 6.30 0.12 11.87
C SER A 16 7.50 0.73 12.57
N LYS A 17 8.55 -0.06 12.79
CA LYS A 17 9.79 0.47 13.36
C LYS A 17 10.37 1.50 12.40
N ARG A 18 10.88 2.62 12.93
CA ARG A 18 11.50 3.69 12.13
C ARG A 18 12.55 3.16 11.15
N ARG A 19 13.36 2.18 11.57
CA ARG A 19 14.38 1.53 10.72
C ARG A 19 13.78 0.81 9.51
N SER A 20 12.60 0.20 9.65
CA SER A 20 11.89 -0.44 8.54
C SER A 20 11.39 0.59 7.53
N VAL A 21 10.82 1.70 8.01
CA VAL A 21 10.37 2.79 7.13
C VAL A 21 11.55 3.44 6.39
N GLN A 22 12.69 3.61 7.06
CA GLN A 22 13.93 4.05 6.40
C GLN A 22 14.39 3.08 5.32
N LEU A 23 14.41 1.78 5.62
CA LEU A 23 14.78 0.76 4.64
C LEU A 23 13.87 0.81 3.41
N TRP A 24 12.55 1.02 3.59
CA TRP A 24 11.63 1.15 2.47
C TRP A 24 11.92 2.38 1.62
N ALA A 25 12.25 3.51 2.24
CA ALA A 25 12.64 4.72 1.52
C ALA A 25 13.98 4.55 0.79
N GLU A 26 14.97 3.92 1.43
CA GLU A 26 16.29 3.66 0.84
C GLU A 26 16.24 2.64 -0.31
N ALA A 27 15.34 1.66 -0.21
CA ALA A 27 15.15 0.65 -1.26
C ALA A 27 14.32 1.17 -2.44
N GLY A 28 13.63 2.31 -2.32
CA GLY A 28 12.71 2.84 -3.33
C GLY A 28 11.28 2.28 -3.25
N VAL A 29 10.94 1.56 -2.18
CA VAL A 29 9.57 1.07 -1.94
C VAL A 29 8.63 2.23 -1.64
N ILE A 30 9.11 3.26 -0.95
CA ILE A 30 8.43 4.55 -0.81
C ILE A 30 9.35 5.66 -1.30
N LEU A 31 8.79 6.64 -2.00
CA LEU A 31 9.55 7.71 -2.63
C LEU A 31 9.38 9.01 -1.86
N ALA A 32 10.49 9.62 -1.47
CA ALA A 32 10.46 10.98 -0.95
C ALA A 32 10.32 11.97 -2.11
N ASP A 33 9.81 13.16 -1.82
CA ASP A 33 9.85 14.28 -2.75
C ASP A 33 11.32 14.57 -3.11
N GLU A 34 11.62 14.63 -4.42
CA GLU A 34 12.97 14.86 -4.96
C GLU A 34 13.62 16.12 -4.38
N SER A 35 12.82 17.16 -4.12
CA SER A 35 13.28 18.42 -3.52
C SER A 35 13.78 18.26 -2.08
N THR A 36 13.49 17.14 -1.43
CA THR A 36 13.83 16.85 -0.03
C THR A 36 14.73 15.62 0.15
N GLU A 37 14.85 14.75 -0.86
CA GLU A 37 15.59 13.49 -0.76
C GLU A 37 17.11 13.71 -0.57
N ARG A 38 17.65 14.80 -1.13
CA ARG A 38 19.10 15.09 -1.18
C ARG A 38 19.46 16.55 -0.90
N ALA A 39 18.56 17.33 -0.30
CA ALA A 39 18.75 18.77 -0.08
C ALA A 39 19.74 19.14 1.06
N GLY A 40 20.75 18.30 1.31
CA GLY A 40 21.79 18.54 2.32
C GLY A 40 21.35 18.31 3.77
N THR A 41 22.23 18.71 4.70
CA THR A 41 22.03 18.61 6.15
C THR A 41 20.94 19.57 6.62
N GLY A 42 19.85 19.05 7.20
CA GLY A 42 18.77 19.85 7.82
C GLY A 42 17.41 19.75 7.13
N THR A 43 17.36 19.26 5.89
CA THR A 43 16.10 19.03 5.18
C THR A 43 15.62 17.61 5.42
N HIS A 44 14.51 17.47 6.16
CA HIS A 44 13.89 16.16 6.38
C HIS A 44 13.10 15.72 5.17
N ARG A 45 13.28 14.45 4.75
CA ARG A 45 12.49 13.80 3.69
C ARG A 45 10.99 14.01 3.92
N ARG A 46 10.31 14.43 2.86
CA ARG A 46 8.85 14.56 2.81
C ARG A 46 8.28 13.55 1.84
N PHE A 47 7.12 13.01 2.17
CA PHE A 47 6.41 11.99 1.40
C PHE A 47 5.03 12.49 1.05
N SER A 48 4.55 12.21 -0.15
CA SER A 48 3.20 12.58 -0.57
C SER A 48 2.14 11.73 0.16
N ARG A 49 0.87 12.09 -0.01
CA ARG A 49 -0.25 11.25 0.45
C ARG A 49 -0.24 9.86 -0.18
N ASP A 50 0.10 9.75 -1.47
CA ASP A 50 0.18 8.46 -2.16
C ASP A 50 1.26 7.57 -1.55
N GLU A 51 2.42 8.15 -1.26
CA GLU A 51 3.52 7.43 -0.64
C GLU A 51 3.20 7.05 0.81
N ALA A 52 2.40 7.84 1.51
CA ALA A 52 1.86 7.46 2.82
C ALA A 52 0.87 6.28 2.72
N ILE A 53 0.01 6.25 1.70
CA ILE A 53 -0.89 5.11 1.42
C ILE A 53 -0.06 3.86 1.14
N ILE A 54 0.92 3.95 0.23
CA ILE A 54 1.82 2.85 -0.11
C ILE A 54 2.54 2.33 1.13
N ALA A 55 3.08 3.22 1.98
CA ALA A 55 3.76 2.84 3.22
C ALA A 55 2.84 2.01 4.14
N CYS A 56 1.58 2.40 4.29
CA CYS A 56 0.60 1.68 5.10
C CYS A 56 0.26 0.29 4.53
N LEU A 57 0.10 0.19 3.22
CA LEU A 57 -0.15 -1.08 2.55
C LEU A 57 1.06 -2.02 2.67
N VAL A 58 2.27 -1.51 2.42
CA VAL A 58 3.54 -2.25 2.58
C VAL A 58 3.74 -2.73 4.00
N ALA A 59 3.38 -1.92 5.00
CA ALA A 59 3.44 -2.31 6.40
C ALA A 59 2.51 -3.49 6.71
N GLY A 60 1.28 -3.47 6.18
CA GLY A 60 0.36 -4.60 6.28
C GLY A 60 0.91 -5.85 5.61
N LEU A 61 1.47 -5.73 4.40
CA LEU A 61 2.07 -6.86 3.68
C LEU A 61 3.27 -7.47 4.40
N THR A 62 4.13 -6.62 4.95
CA THR A 62 5.29 -7.07 5.73
C THR A 62 4.86 -7.78 7.00
N ARG A 63 3.87 -7.25 7.72
CA ARG A 63 3.38 -7.78 9.00
C ARG A 63 2.64 -9.12 8.85
N HIS A 64 1.82 -9.26 7.82
CA HIS A 64 0.94 -10.41 7.66
C HIS A 64 1.54 -11.50 6.76
N PHE A 65 2.37 -11.14 5.79
CA PHE A 65 2.86 -12.05 4.76
C PHE A 65 4.38 -12.17 4.69
N HIS A 66 5.13 -11.39 5.49
CA HIS A 66 6.60 -11.40 5.52
C HIS A 66 7.24 -11.25 4.13
N MET A 67 6.64 -10.42 3.27
CA MET A 67 7.08 -10.27 1.89
C MET A 67 8.51 -9.75 1.80
N PRO A 68 9.34 -10.32 0.90
CA PRO A 68 10.70 -9.83 0.67
C PRO A 68 10.68 -8.47 -0.03
N ILE A 69 11.74 -7.68 0.16
CA ILE A 69 11.83 -6.29 -0.33
C ILE A 69 11.59 -6.16 -1.85
N GLY A 70 12.05 -7.14 -2.64
CA GLY A 70 11.83 -7.14 -4.10
C GLY A 70 10.35 -7.23 -4.49
N VAL A 71 9.55 -7.98 -3.74
CA VAL A 71 8.09 -8.05 -3.94
C VAL A 71 7.45 -6.73 -3.53
N LEU A 72 7.89 -6.14 -2.41
CA LEU A 72 7.38 -4.84 -1.96
C LEU A 72 7.64 -3.72 -2.99
N LEU A 73 8.78 -3.75 -3.66
CA LEU A 73 9.10 -2.82 -4.76
C LEU A 73 8.09 -2.94 -5.90
N GLN A 74 7.92 -4.16 -6.43
CA GLN A 74 6.95 -4.42 -7.49
C GLN A 74 5.52 -4.02 -7.08
N VAL A 75 5.17 -4.27 -5.80
CA VAL A 75 3.88 -3.87 -5.27
C VAL A 75 3.71 -2.35 -5.29
N SER A 76 4.69 -1.63 -4.77
CA SER A 76 4.66 -0.16 -4.74
C SER A 76 4.58 0.44 -6.15
N ASP A 77 5.31 -0.12 -7.11
CA ASP A 77 5.31 0.34 -8.50
C ASP A 77 3.96 0.08 -9.19
N GLY A 78 3.35 -1.08 -8.97
CA GLY A 78 2.03 -1.35 -9.50
C GLY A 78 0.96 -0.42 -8.90
N ILE A 79 1.03 -0.11 -7.60
CA ILE A 79 0.10 0.85 -6.98
C ILE A 79 0.27 2.26 -7.57
N ARG A 80 1.51 2.72 -7.80
CA ARG A 80 1.77 4.02 -8.44
C ARG A 80 1.24 4.10 -9.86
N ARG A 81 1.48 3.06 -10.68
CA ARG A 81 1.06 3.02 -12.09
C ARG A 81 -0.46 3.09 -12.27
N GLU A 82 -1.20 2.38 -11.42
CA GLU A 82 -2.65 2.25 -11.55
C GLU A 82 -3.44 3.39 -10.89
N GLN A 83 -2.76 4.33 -10.21
CA GLN A 83 -3.36 5.55 -9.62
C GLN A 83 -4.61 5.28 -8.76
N PHE A 84 -4.57 4.26 -7.90
CA PHE A 84 -5.72 3.80 -7.13
C PHE A 84 -6.24 4.79 -6.06
N GLN A 85 -5.62 5.95 -5.89
CA GLN A 85 -5.94 6.92 -4.84
C GLN A 85 -7.43 7.30 -4.83
N SER A 86 -8.01 7.62 -5.99
CA SER A 86 -9.41 8.03 -6.10
C SER A 86 -10.40 6.96 -5.64
N MET A 87 -10.12 5.70 -5.99
CA MET A 87 -10.91 4.54 -5.57
C MET A 87 -10.78 4.28 -4.07
N ILE A 88 -9.56 4.32 -3.53
CA ILE A 88 -9.31 4.16 -2.09
C ILE A 88 -10.01 5.28 -1.31
N ASP A 89 -9.85 6.54 -1.73
CA ASP A 89 -10.49 7.70 -1.11
C ASP A 89 -12.02 7.57 -1.14
N GLY A 90 -12.59 7.19 -2.28
CA GLY A 90 -14.03 6.96 -2.43
C GLY A 90 -14.54 5.78 -1.62
N ALA A 91 -13.73 4.74 -1.38
CA ALA A 91 -14.11 3.64 -0.51
C ALA A 91 -14.07 4.06 0.97
N MET A 92 -12.97 4.70 1.41
CA MET A 92 -12.77 5.14 2.79
C MET A 92 -13.81 6.16 3.23
N LYS A 93 -14.09 7.20 2.43
CA LYS A 93 -15.08 8.24 2.74
C LYS A 93 -16.49 7.69 2.96
N ASN A 94 -16.84 6.63 2.23
CA ASN A 94 -18.16 6.02 2.27
C ASN A 94 -18.23 4.84 3.28
N GLY A 95 -17.18 4.62 4.09
CA GLY A 95 -17.12 3.50 5.03
C GLY A 95 -17.14 2.13 4.35
N ARG A 96 -16.76 2.04 3.08
CA ARG A 96 -16.85 0.83 2.28
C ARG A 96 -15.57 0.00 2.42
N PRO A 97 -15.69 -1.33 2.47
CA PRO A 97 -14.53 -2.18 2.57
C PRO A 97 -13.79 -2.18 1.22
N CYS A 98 -12.47 -2.08 1.30
CA CYS A 98 -11.53 -1.97 0.20
C CYS A 98 -10.37 -2.95 0.43
N PHE A 99 -9.96 -3.65 -0.62
CA PHE A 99 -8.97 -4.72 -0.53
C PHE A 99 -7.91 -4.56 -1.61
N LEU A 100 -6.66 -4.71 -1.19
CA LEU A 100 -5.52 -4.92 -2.07
C LEU A 100 -5.37 -6.40 -2.32
N VAL A 101 -5.34 -6.77 -3.61
CA VAL A 101 -5.22 -8.15 -4.05
C VAL A 101 -4.00 -8.28 -4.93
N ILE A 102 -3.09 -9.15 -4.53
CA ILE A 102 -1.84 -9.45 -5.23
C ILE A 102 -1.93 -10.88 -5.76
N ARG A 103 -1.82 -11.05 -7.08
CA ARG A 103 -1.83 -12.35 -7.74
C ARG A 103 -0.53 -12.55 -8.51
N PRO A 104 0.01 -13.78 -8.58
CA PRO A 104 1.03 -14.07 -9.58
C PRO A 104 0.45 -13.84 -10.97
N GLU A 105 1.21 -13.20 -11.85
CA GLU A 105 0.83 -13.06 -13.24
C GLU A 105 1.01 -14.42 -13.95
N GLU A 106 0.06 -14.82 -14.80
CA GLU A 106 0.13 -16.11 -15.51
C GLU A 106 1.28 -16.16 -16.53
N VAL A 107 1.78 -14.99 -16.95
CA VAL A 107 2.80 -14.85 -17.99
C VAL A 107 3.98 -14.04 -17.44
N GLY A 108 4.96 -14.74 -16.84
CA GLY A 108 6.22 -14.14 -16.41
C GLY A 108 6.69 -14.64 -15.04
N ILE A 109 7.98 -14.97 -14.93
CA ILE A 109 8.57 -15.33 -13.64
C ILE A 109 8.74 -14.05 -12.82
N GLY A 110 8.08 -13.98 -11.66
CA GLY A 110 8.28 -12.91 -10.70
C GLY A 110 7.54 -11.61 -11.02
N HIS A 111 6.48 -11.65 -11.82
CA HIS A 111 5.57 -10.52 -11.98
C HIS A 111 4.26 -10.76 -11.23
N PHE A 112 3.72 -9.70 -10.63
CA PHE A 112 2.47 -9.75 -9.88
C PHE A 112 1.45 -8.80 -10.48
N GLN A 113 0.23 -9.30 -10.65
CA GLN A 113 -0.92 -8.45 -10.92
C GLN A 113 -1.42 -7.87 -9.60
N ILE A 114 -1.57 -6.54 -9.58
CA ILE A 114 -2.10 -5.80 -8.44
C ILE A 114 -3.46 -5.25 -8.81
N SER A 115 -4.42 -5.44 -7.92
CA SER A 115 -5.75 -4.85 -8.06
C SER A 115 -6.24 -4.34 -6.72
N ILE A 116 -6.95 -3.21 -6.74
CA ILE A 116 -7.75 -2.75 -5.62
C ILE A 116 -9.22 -3.08 -5.95
N VAL A 117 -9.92 -3.68 -5.00
CA VAL A 117 -11.34 -4.02 -5.11
C VAL A 117 -12.09 -3.38 -3.98
N SER A 118 -13.14 -2.62 -4.31
CA SER A 118 -14.03 -1.97 -3.35
C SER A 118 -15.42 -2.57 -3.44
N GLY A 119 -16.09 -2.73 -2.29
CA GLY A 119 -17.50 -3.16 -2.25
C GLY A 119 -18.48 -2.19 -2.95
N ALA A 120 -17.97 -1.02 -3.37
CA ALA A 120 -18.66 -0.04 -4.18
C ALA A 120 -18.97 -0.48 -5.61
N ASP A 121 -18.03 -1.19 -6.23
CA ASP A 121 -17.95 -1.25 -7.68
C ASP A 121 -18.56 -2.54 -8.22
N ASP A 122 -18.50 -3.62 -7.42
CA ASP A 122 -19.19 -4.87 -7.73
C ASP A 122 -19.30 -5.77 -6.48
N LYS A 123 -20.48 -5.80 -5.87
CA LYS A 123 -20.77 -6.66 -4.71
C LYS A 123 -20.60 -8.16 -5.03
N ASN A 124 -20.88 -8.58 -6.26
CA ASN A 124 -20.70 -9.96 -6.68
C ASN A 124 -19.22 -10.28 -6.86
N ALA A 125 -18.42 -9.39 -7.44
CA ALA A 125 -16.97 -9.55 -7.49
C ALA A 125 -16.37 -9.56 -6.08
N PHE A 126 -16.86 -8.70 -5.18
CA PHE A 126 -16.41 -8.68 -3.79
C PHE A 126 -16.73 -9.99 -3.05
N ASP A 127 -17.97 -10.47 -3.15
CA ASP A 127 -18.41 -11.73 -2.53
C ASP A 127 -17.73 -12.95 -3.18
N ALA A 128 -17.56 -12.95 -4.50
CA ALA A 128 -16.85 -13.99 -5.24
C ALA A 128 -15.36 -14.01 -4.88
N LEU A 129 -14.71 -12.86 -4.77
CA LEU A 129 -13.31 -12.74 -4.36
C LEU A 129 -13.15 -13.22 -2.93
N THR A 130 -14.01 -12.80 -2.00
CA THR A 130 -13.99 -13.26 -0.61
C THR A 130 -14.19 -14.78 -0.52
N LYS A 131 -15.17 -15.33 -1.24
CA LYS A 131 -15.41 -16.80 -1.30
C LYS A 131 -14.26 -17.55 -1.97
N THR A 132 -13.66 -16.99 -3.02
CA THR A 132 -12.54 -17.59 -3.76
C THR A 132 -11.27 -17.54 -2.92
N LEU A 133 -11.01 -16.49 -2.16
CA LEU A 133 -9.87 -16.39 -1.26
C LEU A 133 -9.96 -17.37 -0.08
N ILE A 134 -11.17 -17.60 0.43
CA ILE A 134 -11.42 -18.60 1.47
C ILE A 134 -11.23 -20.02 0.93
N ARG A 135 -11.56 -20.27 -0.35
CA ARG A 135 -11.49 -21.60 -0.97
C ARG A 135 -10.16 -21.91 -1.66
N ALA A 136 -9.50 -20.91 -2.25
CA ALA A 136 -8.29 -21.02 -3.03
C ALA A 136 -7.11 -20.52 -2.19
N ARG A 137 -6.48 -21.43 -1.46
CA ARG A 137 -5.11 -21.26 -0.96
C ARG A 137 -4.05 -21.17 -2.09
N SER A 138 -4.46 -21.13 -3.37
CA SER A 138 -3.60 -21.36 -4.53
C SER A 138 -3.59 -20.27 -5.62
N ALA A 139 -4.43 -19.22 -5.56
CA ALA A 139 -4.56 -18.25 -6.68
C ALA A 139 -4.19 -16.79 -6.37
N ALA A 140 -4.19 -16.37 -5.11
CA ALA A 140 -3.72 -15.05 -4.70
C ALA A 140 -2.51 -15.20 -3.78
N LEU A 141 -1.46 -14.40 -4.02
CA LEU A 141 -0.29 -14.37 -3.16
C LEU A 141 -0.63 -13.71 -1.82
N ALA A 142 -1.41 -12.63 -1.85
CA ALA A 142 -1.87 -11.95 -0.65
C ALA A 142 -3.14 -11.14 -0.91
N VAL A 143 -3.96 -11.04 0.14
CA VAL A 143 -5.08 -10.09 0.20
C VAL A 143 -5.04 -9.33 1.50
N LEU A 144 -5.08 -8.01 1.39
CA LEU A 144 -4.96 -7.09 2.49
C LEU A 144 -6.19 -6.18 2.53
N ARG A 145 -6.86 -6.09 3.68
CA ARG A 145 -7.94 -5.14 3.86
C ARG A 145 -7.37 -3.74 4.07
N VAL A 146 -7.53 -2.88 3.08
CA VAL A 146 -6.92 -1.55 3.02
C VAL A 146 -7.38 -0.67 4.18
N ASN A 147 -8.67 -0.73 4.54
CA ASN A 147 -9.24 0.10 5.61
C ASN A 147 -8.51 -0.06 6.95
N ASP A 148 -8.11 -1.29 7.29
CA ASP A 148 -7.49 -1.61 8.58
C ASP A 148 -6.08 -1.02 8.70
N HIS A 149 -5.45 -0.68 7.57
CA HIS A 149 -4.11 -0.12 7.51
C HIS A 149 -4.09 1.39 7.23
N LEU A 150 -5.19 1.95 6.75
CA LEU A 150 -5.29 3.38 6.43
C LEU A 150 -6.07 4.21 7.46
N ALA A 151 -6.64 3.58 8.50
CA ALA A 151 -7.46 4.29 9.50
C ALA A 151 -6.76 5.52 10.10
N GLN A 152 -5.45 5.44 10.39
CA GLN A 152 -4.69 6.56 10.95
C GLN A 152 -4.48 7.72 9.97
N LEU A 153 -4.29 7.41 8.69
CA LEU A 153 -4.09 8.42 7.64
C LEU A 153 -5.33 9.30 7.45
N TRP A 154 -6.52 8.79 7.77
CA TRP A 154 -7.79 9.54 7.71
C TRP A 154 -8.13 10.28 9.01
N SER A 155 -7.38 10.06 10.09
CA SER A 155 -7.55 10.77 11.36
C SER A 155 -6.69 12.04 11.48
N LYS A 156 -5.74 12.24 10.56
CA LYS A 156 -4.86 13.42 10.43
C LYS A 156 -5.32 14.35 9.32
#